data_AF-A0A7C1A628-F1
#
_entry.id   AF-A0A7C1A628-F1
#
_cell.length_a   1.000
_cell.length_b   1.000
_cell.length_c   1.000
_cell.angle_alpha   90.00
_cell.angle_beta   90.00
_cell.angle_gamma   90.00
#
_symmetry.space_group_name_H-M   'P 1'
#
loop_
_entity.id
_entity.type
_entity.pdbx_description
1 polymer ?
#
loop_
_entity_poly.entity_id
_entity_poly.type
_entity_poly.pdbx_seq_one_letter_code
_entity_poly.pdbx_strand_id
1 'polypeptide(L)'
;MRFSVEPWAPEYGTPVATDLAEATIVPDVDIEVPAADWAPLEPDVDPARSVLFIDGVRRVDANVWIGQEDGAPLSGLCATYAAGAVRCDGEAKLVDAEVRRGLFTSAPGAEAVVTKHGTYGVCATAGTSPEELWLGLQQRMGEL
;
A
#
# COMPACT_ATOMS: atom_id res chain seq x y z
N MET A 1 11.77 23.05 3.69
CA MET A 1 12.39 21.86 3.06
C MET A 1 12.61 22.03 1.54
N ARG A 2 13.78 21.64 0.99
CA ARG A 2 14.02 21.52 -0.46
C ARG A 2 13.89 20.06 -0.89
N PHE A 3 13.17 19.80 -1.98
CA PHE A 3 13.05 18.46 -2.55
C PHE A 3 13.02 18.52 -4.08
N SER A 4 13.25 17.39 -4.72
CA SER A 4 13.05 17.20 -6.16
C SER A 4 12.14 16.00 -6.41
N VAL A 5 11.35 16.08 -7.48
CA VAL A 5 10.48 14.98 -7.92
C VAL A 5 11.25 14.12 -8.90
N GLU A 6 11.20 12.80 -8.71
CA GLU A 6 11.77 11.82 -9.63
C GLU A 6 11.01 11.88 -10.98
N PRO A 7 11.69 12.10 -12.12
CA PRO A 7 11.04 12.12 -13.43
C PRO A 7 10.50 10.76 -13.89
N TRP A 8 11.02 9.64 -13.36
CA TRP A 8 10.48 8.31 -13.64
C TRP A 8 9.11 8.12 -12.99
N ALA A 9 8.08 7.83 -13.79
CA ALA A 9 6.73 7.70 -13.28
C ALA A 9 6.59 6.45 -12.38
N PRO A 10 5.97 6.57 -11.18
CA PRO A 10 5.87 5.45 -10.23
C PRO A 10 5.13 4.23 -10.78
N GLU A 11 4.20 4.42 -11.73
CA GLU A 11 3.44 3.35 -12.37
C GLU A 11 4.30 2.35 -13.16
N TYR A 12 5.50 2.74 -13.58
CA TYR A 12 6.42 1.86 -14.30
C TYR A 12 7.26 0.97 -13.35
N GLY A 13 7.03 1.05 -12.03
CA GLY A 13 7.83 0.33 -11.04
C GLY A 13 9.26 0.85 -10.95
N THR A 14 10.14 0.08 -10.30
CA THR A 14 11.55 0.47 -10.13
C THR A 14 12.30 0.33 -11.46
N PRO A 15 13.11 1.33 -11.88
CA PRO A 15 13.90 1.24 -13.11
C PRO A 15 15.02 0.19 -13.05
N VAL A 16 15.28 -0.35 -11.86
CA VAL A 16 16.18 -1.49 -11.63
C VAL A 16 15.30 -2.73 -11.44
N ALA A 17 15.28 -3.59 -12.46
CA ALA A 17 14.71 -4.92 -12.33
C ALA A 17 15.62 -5.75 -11.42
N THR A 18 15.09 -6.19 -10.29
CA THR A 18 15.69 -7.29 -9.53
C THR A 18 15.08 -8.56 -10.11
N ASP A 19 15.87 -9.38 -10.80
CA ASP A 19 15.42 -10.70 -11.22
C ASP A 19 15.09 -11.49 -9.96
N LEU A 20 13.80 -11.60 -9.66
CA LEU A 20 13.32 -12.53 -8.65
C LEU A 20 13.62 -13.92 -9.19
N ALA A 21 14.46 -14.67 -8.47
CA ALA A 21 14.74 -16.04 -8.82
C ALA A 21 13.41 -16.82 -8.88
N GLU A 22 13.21 -17.57 -9.96
CA GLU A 22 12.05 -18.43 -10.11
C GLU A 22 11.94 -19.37 -8.91
N ALA A 23 10.74 -19.47 -8.33
CA ALA A 23 10.51 -20.34 -7.19
C ALA A 23 10.70 -21.80 -7.63
N THR A 24 11.78 -22.44 -7.16
CA THR A 24 12.08 -23.85 -7.44
C THR A 24 11.44 -24.81 -6.43
N ILE A 25 10.75 -24.27 -5.43
CA ILE A 25 10.07 -25.05 -4.39
C ILE A 25 8.80 -25.64 -5.00
N VAL A 26 8.74 -26.97 -5.03
CA VAL A 26 7.50 -27.70 -5.31
C VAL A 26 6.72 -27.78 -3.98
N PRO A 27 5.51 -27.21 -3.88
CA PRO A 27 4.71 -27.32 -2.66
C PRO A 27 4.31 -28.77 -2.45
N ASP A 28 4.42 -29.25 -1.22
CA ASP A 28 3.79 -30.49 -0.79
C ASP A 28 2.30 -30.24 -0.58
N VAL A 29 1.47 -30.87 -1.40
CA VAL A 29 0.02 -30.68 -1.42
C VAL A 29 -0.74 -31.65 -0.51
N ASP A 30 -0.03 -32.54 0.18
CA ASP A 30 -0.62 -33.59 1.02
C ASP A 30 -0.51 -33.29 2.54
N ILE A 31 -0.08 -32.08 2.91
CA ILE A 31 0.25 -31.70 4.30
C ILE A 31 -0.95 -31.75 5.26
N GLU A 32 -2.05 -31.07 4.93
CA GLU A 32 -3.22 -30.97 5.82
C GLU A 32 -4.27 -32.03 5.49
N VAL A 33 -4.52 -32.24 4.20
CA VAL A 33 -5.43 -33.24 3.65
C VAL A 33 -4.76 -33.83 2.42
N PRO A 34 -4.71 -35.16 2.25
CA PRO A 34 -4.22 -35.76 1.01
C PRO A 34 -4.94 -35.15 -0.20
N ALA A 35 -4.22 -34.83 -1.25
CA ALA A 35 -4.77 -34.16 -2.43
C ALA A 35 -5.92 -34.95 -3.07
N ALA A 36 -5.88 -36.29 -2.95
CA ALA A 36 -6.94 -37.18 -3.41
C ALA A 36 -8.23 -37.10 -2.57
N ASP A 37 -8.11 -36.67 -1.31
CA ASP A 37 -9.21 -36.57 -0.34
C ASP A 37 -9.71 -35.12 -0.19
N TRP A 38 -9.07 -34.15 -0.84
CA TRP A 38 -9.50 -32.75 -0.81
C TRP A 38 -10.89 -32.61 -1.43
N ALA A 39 -11.78 -31.95 -0.69
CA ALA A 39 -13.11 -31.59 -1.15
C ALA A 39 -13.52 -30.21 -0.61
N PRO A 40 -14.34 -29.45 -1.35
CA PRO A 40 -14.93 -28.22 -0.82
C PRO A 40 -15.81 -28.55 0.38
N LEU A 41 -15.70 -27.75 1.43
CA LEU A 41 -16.58 -27.84 2.60
C LEU A 41 -17.72 -26.83 2.42
N GLU A 42 -18.95 -27.33 2.42
CA GLU A 42 -20.13 -26.49 2.46
C GLU A 42 -20.50 -26.21 3.92
N PRO A 43 -20.59 -24.93 4.33
CA PRO A 43 -20.99 -24.61 5.69
C PRO A 43 -22.49 -24.86 5.87
N ASP A 44 -22.85 -25.62 6.90
CA ASP A 44 -24.25 -25.91 7.28
C ASP A 44 -24.84 -24.74 8.09
N VAL A 45 -24.91 -23.56 7.46
CA VAL A 45 -25.52 -22.35 8.01
C VAL A 45 -26.25 -21.58 6.91
N ASP A 46 -27.29 -20.84 7.31
CA ASP A 46 -27.97 -19.93 6.40
C ASP A 46 -27.01 -18.83 5.90
N PRO A 47 -27.04 -18.49 4.59
CA PRO A 47 -26.26 -17.38 4.07
C PRO A 47 -26.58 -16.06 4.77
N ALA A 48 -25.54 -15.25 4.98
CA ALA A 48 -25.72 -13.90 5.51
C ALA A 48 -26.58 -13.07 4.53
N ARG A 49 -27.61 -12.41 5.07
CA ARG A 49 -28.51 -11.53 4.28
C ARG A 49 -27.86 -10.20 3.89
N SER A 50 -26.77 -9.83 4.57
CA SER A 50 -26.00 -8.62 4.34
C SER A 50 -24.54 -8.91 4.61
N VAL A 51 -23.66 -8.52 3.69
CA VAL A 51 -22.20 -8.63 3.81
C VAL A 51 -21.59 -7.25 3.66
N LEU A 52 -20.59 -6.92 4.49
CA LEU A 52 -19.75 -5.74 4.27
C LEU A 52 -18.39 -6.19 3.74
N PHE A 53 -18.03 -5.68 2.58
CA PHE A 53 -16.68 -5.81 2.02
C PHE A 53 -15.90 -4.58 2.44
N ILE A 54 -14.83 -4.78 3.21
CA ILE A 54 -13.90 -3.73 3.62
C ILE A 54 -12.60 -3.95 2.86
N ASP A 55 -12.16 -2.93 2.13
CA ASP A 55 -10.92 -3.01 1.37
C ASP A 55 -10.27 -1.63 1.27
N GLY A 56 -8.98 -1.62 0.96
CA GLY A 56 -8.16 -0.43 0.81
C GLY A 56 -7.39 -0.41 -0.49
N VAL A 57 -7.28 0.79 -1.07
CA VAL A 57 -6.47 1.05 -2.26
C VAL A 57 -5.41 2.10 -1.96
N ARG A 58 -4.25 1.96 -2.59
CA ARG A 58 -3.15 2.91 -2.47
C ARG A 58 -2.51 3.17 -3.83
N ARG A 59 -2.05 4.40 -4.03
CA ARG A 59 -1.34 4.82 -5.21
C ARG A 59 -0.17 5.73 -4.82
N VAL A 60 0.99 5.45 -5.41
CA VAL A 60 2.13 6.35 -5.38
C VAL A 60 1.92 7.45 -6.42
N ASP A 61 1.83 8.70 -5.96
CA ASP A 61 1.63 9.86 -6.83
C ASP A 61 2.98 10.40 -7.34
N ALA A 62 4.03 10.33 -6.52
CA ALA A 62 5.39 10.71 -6.89
C ALA A 62 6.44 10.10 -5.95
N ASN A 63 7.59 9.73 -6.51
CA ASN A 63 8.82 9.53 -5.73
C ASN A 63 9.54 10.89 -5.61
N VAL A 64 10.09 11.19 -4.44
CA VAL A 64 10.79 12.44 -4.16
C VAL A 64 12.13 12.20 -3.49
N TRP A 65 13.05 13.12 -3.74
CA TRP A 65 14.35 13.18 -3.07
C TRP A 65 14.38 14.42 -2.18
N ILE A 66 14.51 14.23 -0.86
CA ILE A 66 14.49 15.30 0.14
C ILE A 66 15.92 15.70 0.47
N GLY A 67 16.29 16.93 0.12
CA GLY A 67 17.62 17.46 0.37
C GLY A 67 17.94 17.53 1.86
N GLN A 68 19.16 17.15 2.22
CA GLN A 68 19.72 17.26 3.57
C GLN A 68 20.72 18.41 3.63
N GLU A 69 20.84 19.09 4.77
CA GLU A 69 21.83 20.18 4.93
C GLU A 69 23.26 19.65 4.78
N ASP A 70 23.56 18.51 5.41
CA ASP A 70 24.89 17.89 5.43
C ASP A 70 24.84 16.41 4.98
N GLY A 71 24.40 16.13 3.76
CA GLY A 71 24.37 14.75 3.27
C GLY A 71 23.74 14.54 1.91
N ALA A 72 23.66 13.25 1.53
CA ALA A 72 22.92 12.84 0.35
C ALA A 72 21.41 13.06 0.55
N PRO A 73 20.65 13.35 -0.52
CA PRO A 73 19.20 13.40 -0.45
C PRO A 73 18.63 12.06 0.03
N LEU A 74 17.58 12.12 0.85
CA LEU A 74 16.89 10.93 1.34
C LEU A 74 15.61 10.70 0.55
N SER A 75 15.29 9.42 0.32
CA SER A 75 14.11 9.04 -0.45
C SER A 75 12.82 9.34 0.32
N GLY A 76 11.77 9.65 -0.43
CA GLY A 76 10.42 9.79 0.07
C GLY A 76 9.38 9.51 -1.01
N LEU A 77 8.14 9.32 -0.57
CA LEU A 77 7.03 8.91 -1.42
C LEU A 77 5.80 9.75 -1.10
N CYS A 78 5.31 10.49 -2.08
CA CYS A 78 4.00 11.13 -2.01
C CYS A 78 2.95 10.12 -2.48
N ALA A 79 2.00 9.75 -1.63
CA ALA A 79 0.94 8.81 -1.95
C ALA A 79 -0.44 9.30 -1.54
N THR A 80 -1.43 8.79 -2.28
CA THR A 80 -2.85 8.83 -1.93
C THR A 80 -3.27 7.41 -1.59
N TYR A 81 -3.96 7.24 -0.46
CA TYR A 81 -4.49 5.96 -0.01
C TYR A 81 -5.89 6.13 0.54
N ALA A 82 -6.68 5.07 0.45
CA ALA A 82 -8.07 5.07 0.86
C ALA A 82 -8.47 3.70 1.39
N ALA A 83 -9.45 3.68 2.29
CA ALA A 83 -10.17 2.47 2.68
C ALA A 83 -11.67 2.77 2.67
N GLY A 84 -12.48 1.75 2.45
CA GLY A 84 -13.93 1.91 2.44
C GLY A 84 -14.66 0.60 2.66
N ALA A 85 -15.96 0.73 2.87
CA ALA A 85 -16.86 -0.38 3.11
C ALA A 85 -18.01 -0.37 2.12
N VAL A 86 -18.25 -1.50 1.46
CA VAL A 86 -19.39 -1.73 0.58
C VAL A 86 -20.34 -2.72 1.25
N ARG A 87 -21.58 -2.31 1.50
CA ARG A 87 -22.64 -3.20 1.95
C ARG A 87 -23.33 -3.84 0.75
N CYS A 88 -23.52 -5.15 0.82
CA CYS A 88 -24.21 -5.98 -0.16
C CYS A 88 -25.38 -6.71 0.51
N ASP A 89 -26.61 -6.26 0.23
CA ASP A 89 -27.88 -6.79 0.78
C ASP A 89 -28.97 -6.95 -0.31
N GLY A 90 -28.55 -7.23 -1.55
CA GLY A 90 -29.39 -7.27 -2.75
C GLY A 90 -28.99 -6.19 -3.78
N GLU A 91 -28.22 -5.20 -3.34
CA GLU A 91 -27.54 -4.19 -4.13
C GLU A 91 -26.19 -3.87 -3.47
N ALA A 92 -25.23 -3.34 -4.24
CA ALA A 92 -23.94 -2.92 -3.70
C ALA A 92 -23.93 -1.42 -3.44
N LYS A 93 -23.69 -1.00 -2.20
CA LYS A 93 -23.65 0.41 -1.79
C LYS A 93 -22.40 0.71 -0.98
N LEU A 94 -21.66 1.74 -1.39
CA LEU A 94 -20.58 2.32 -0.58
C LEU A 94 -21.21 2.98 0.65
N VAL A 95 -20.94 2.43 1.83
CA VAL A 95 -21.49 2.91 3.11
C VAL A 95 -20.49 3.75 3.88
N ASP A 96 -19.19 3.59 3.60
CA ASP A 96 -18.13 4.43 4.15
C ASP A 96 -16.93 4.48 3.20
N ALA A 97 -16.21 5.60 3.22
CA ALA A 97 -14.94 5.75 2.50
C ALA A 97 -14.13 6.90 3.09
N GLU A 98 -12.87 6.63 3.38
CA GLU A 98 -11.89 7.62 3.79
C GLU A 98 -10.73 7.67 2.81
N VAL A 99 -10.31 8.89 2.43
CA VAL A 99 -9.17 9.14 1.53
C VAL A 99 -8.18 10.05 2.23
N ARG A 100 -6.91 9.64 2.28
CA ARG A 100 -5.80 10.43 2.83
C ARG A 100 -4.64 10.55 1.86
N ARG A 101 -3.78 11.54 2.12
CA ARG A 101 -2.51 11.77 1.40
C ARG A 101 -1.37 11.88 2.38
N GLY A 102 -0.21 11.31 2.04
CA GLY A 102 0.97 11.32 2.89
C GLY A 102 2.26 11.45 2.11
N LEU A 103 3.23 12.14 2.72
CA LEU A 103 4.65 12.10 2.37
C LEU A 103 5.30 11.08 3.30
N PHE A 104 5.64 9.92 2.77
CA PHE A 104 6.30 8.83 3.49
C PHE A 104 7.81 9.01 3.37
N THR A 105 8.51 9.19 4.49
CA THR A 105 9.96 9.37 4.51
C THR A 105 10.50 9.26 5.94
N SER A 106 11.78 8.89 6.08
CA SER A 106 12.53 9.00 7.32
C SER A 106 13.44 10.23 7.38
N ALA A 107 13.35 11.13 6.38
CA ALA A 107 14.18 12.32 6.31
C ALA A 107 13.93 13.25 7.53
N PRO A 108 14.98 13.61 8.29
CA PRO A 108 14.83 14.53 9.40
C PRO A 108 14.43 15.91 8.88
N GLY A 109 13.57 16.61 9.63
CA GLY A 109 13.08 17.93 9.23
C GLY A 109 12.17 17.92 7.99
N ALA A 110 11.64 16.74 7.61
CA ALA A 110 10.63 16.68 6.56
C ALA A 110 9.41 17.53 6.93
N GLU A 111 8.90 18.26 5.94
CA GLU A 111 7.71 19.10 6.05
C GLU A 111 6.65 18.62 5.06
N ALA A 112 5.39 18.97 5.31
CA ALA A 112 4.30 18.61 4.41
C ALA A 112 4.50 19.23 3.02
N VAL A 113 4.24 18.45 1.96
CA VAL A 113 4.27 18.96 0.59
C VAL A 113 2.89 19.50 0.23
N VAL A 114 2.79 20.81 0.07
CA VAL A 114 1.54 21.51 -0.29
C VAL A 114 1.46 21.68 -1.80
N THR A 115 0.36 21.25 -2.40
CA THR A 115 0.08 21.42 -3.83
C THR A 115 -1.28 22.06 -4.04
N LYS A 116 -1.58 22.49 -5.28
CA LYS A 116 -2.92 22.97 -5.64
C LYS A 116 -4.01 21.88 -5.55
N HIS A 117 -3.64 20.61 -5.45
CA HIS A 117 -4.56 19.46 -5.44
C HIS A 117 -4.69 18.79 -4.06
N GLY A 118 -3.96 19.28 -3.05
CA GLY A 118 -3.97 18.74 -1.70
C GLY A 118 -2.59 18.81 -1.05
N THR A 119 -2.57 18.43 0.23
CA THR A 119 -1.38 18.41 1.07
C THR A 119 -0.98 16.97 1.37
N TYR A 120 0.30 16.65 1.18
CA TYR A 120 0.90 15.40 1.61
C TYR A 120 1.54 15.63 2.98
N GLY A 121 0.82 15.26 4.05
CA GLY A 121 1.33 15.37 5.43
C GLY A 121 2.44 14.36 5.70
N VAL A 122 3.41 14.69 6.55
CA VAL A 122 4.55 13.81 6.83
C VAL A 122 4.09 12.55 7.56
N CYS A 123 4.48 11.39 7.02
CA CYS A 123 4.30 10.08 7.59
C CYS A 123 5.69 9.45 7.78
N ALA A 124 6.19 9.48 9.01
CA ALA A 124 7.52 8.94 9.31
C ALA A 124 7.60 7.43 9.00
N THR A 125 8.67 7.02 8.34
CA THR A 125 8.98 5.62 8.02
C THR A 125 10.22 5.15 8.78
N ALA A 126 10.41 3.83 8.88
CA ALA A 126 11.57 3.24 9.57
C ALA A 126 12.91 3.54 8.87
N GLY A 127 12.86 3.75 7.55
CA GLY A 127 14.03 4.11 6.76
C GLY A 127 13.64 4.67 5.40
N THR A 128 14.58 4.56 4.45
CA THR A 128 14.50 5.20 3.12
C THR A 128 14.45 4.21 1.97
N SER A 129 14.50 2.89 2.25
CA SER A 129 14.41 1.89 1.19
C SER A 129 13.00 1.90 0.57
N PRO A 130 12.84 1.54 -0.72
CA PRO A 130 11.52 1.42 -1.33
C PRO A 130 10.58 0.53 -0.53
N GLU A 131 11.06 -0.60 -0.01
CA GLU A 131 10.30 -1.55 0.81
C GLU A 131 9.81 -0.90 2.10
N GLU A 132 10.66 -0.13 2.79
CA GLU A 132 10.30 0.55 4.03
C GLU A 132 9.27 1.66 3.79
N LEU A 133 9.39 2.41 2.69
CA LEU A 133 8.43 3.43 2.30
C LEU A 133 7.07 2.82 1.95
N TRP A 134 7.07 1.73 1.17
CA TRP A 134 5.86 0.99 0.81
C TRP A 134 5.20 0.33 2.01
N LEU A 135 5.99 -0.21 2.94
CA LEU A 135 5.48 -0.77 4.18
C LEU A 135 4.81 0.30 5.05
N GLY A 136 5.42 1.49 5.17
CA GLY A 136 4.82 2.62 5.87
C GLY A 136 3.49 3.05 5.25
N LEU A 137 3.41 3.10 3.92
CA LEU A 137 2.16 3.37 3.19
C LEU A 137 1.10 2.29 3.46
N GLN A 138 1.49 1.01 3.39
CA GLN A 138 0.59 -0.11 3.68
C GLN A 138 0.05 -0.05 5.12
N GLN A 139 0.90 0.26 6.09
CA GLN A 139 0.51 0.38 7.49
C GLN A 139 -0.50 1.51 7.69
N ARG A 140 -0.26 2.70 7.12
CA ARG A 140 -1.20 3.83 7.22
C ARG A 140 -2.55 3.56 6.57
N MET A 141 -2.59 2.80 5.48
CA MET A 141 -3.84 2.38 4.87
C MET A 141 -4.60 1.38 5.75
N GLY A 142 -3.89 0.48 6.43
CA GLY A 142 -4.50 -0.47 7.38
C GLY A 142 -4.97 0.16 8.70
N GLU A 143 -4.62 1.42 8.97
CA GLU A 143 -5.11 2.21 10.10
C GLU A 143 -6.42 2.97 9.79
N LEU A 144 -6.87 2.96 8.53
CA LEU A 144 -8.19 3.48 8.11
C LEU A 144 -9.27 2.43 8.37
#